data_AF-A0AAC8QGG3-F1
#
_entry.id   AF-A0AAC8QGG3-F1
#
_cell.length_a   1.000
_cell.length_b   1.000
_cell.length_c   1.000
_cell.angle_alpha   90.00
_cell.angle_beta   90.00
_cell.angle_gamma   90.00
#
_symmetry.space_group_name_H-M   'P 1'
#
loop_
_entity.id
_entity.type
_entity.pdbx_description
1 polymer ?
#
loop_
_entity_poly.entity_id
_entity_poly.type
_entity_poly.pdbx_seq_one_letter_code
_entity_poly.pdbx_strand_id
1 'polypeptide(L)'
;MLLLGLGCFVAGLPGCSPLPSDSEGLLEVLPRALGEQSLVRGSHRTIAGYDPTHRVGILYFVNHTPPTFTSNTSGTSVTVEKVLRGTNTYSQFYGGNPDNGFAVGYLYHHQPQAGFYCLYETVTDPTYPADAVAHANNWWCPDPAGTAARHAQMLVAAGIDYVILDLSNNVALDAGTLLLALRPAEILFREWDKLRAQGIPTPQIAVWAPTPAGSTLWQRYLKLYNTYPDLALTHEAGGSEQGRKVFFYVDAADSRRPDASLLHSIHLNGGAADVRPVPMWTHANADGSFGSSYRWAFMSPCTVSGKPVTSLVELAECNQPWTSGSAIGSSVTVGPSYQHEGGYPSLPFQSPGKLRGLTLKKQFRRAFSLRPTYLLVSGFNEHASGRWDSAYGHLPNLYASGLEYDAHGVKQFIDGYGAEFTRDLEPTHEYGSLYWDLTRSCINRYKSGTCGAVGGVDCCNLGHDYVNVHSLAEVNQGNGFAFKHFVSVSRSEISPFLSSIYWRAVCNRFPGTNDFCVNTGEPEYQAGPFIAFSAAGTGRTAVYRCYNTNNGKHFLSINPQAECPAPAITGGSTPLFYVSASKNGETPRALRRCYHRTYGSHFHAVGLRCPTGTEDAPPFGFVK
;
A
#
# COMPACT_ATOMS: atom_id res chain seq x y z
N MET A 1 22.00 23.39 -57.16
CA MET A 1 22.28 24.50 -58.08
C MET A 1 21.10 25.46 -57.97
N LEU A 2 21.36 26.66 -57.42
CA LEU A 2 20.64 27.95 -57.43
C LEU A 2 19.09 27.99 -57.24
N LEU A 3 18.55 28.65 -56.19
CA LEU A 3 18.33 30.12 -55.97
C LEU A 3 17.19 30.66 -56.87
N LEU A 4 16.03 31.14 -56.38
CA LEU A 4 15.64 32.47 -55.80
C LEU A 4 14.13 32.62 -56.15
N GLY A 5 13.24 33.40 -55.52
CA GLY A 5 13.30 34.45 -54.50
C GLY A 5 12.15 35.47 -54.74
N LEU A 6 11.60 36.05 -53.65
CA LEU A 6 10.79 37.28 -53.51
C LEU A 6 9.42 37.38 -54.23
N GLY A 7 8.35 38.02 -53.73
CA GLY A 7 8.09 38.87 -52.56
C GLY A 7 6.99 39.89 -52.94
N CYS A 8 6.08 40.27 -52.03
CA CYS A 8 5.38 41.57 -52.04
C CYS A 8 4.54 41.84 -50.77
N PHE A 9 4.64 43.08 -50.30
CA PHE A 9 3.93 43.77 -49.20
C PHE A 9 2.85 44.68 -49.80
N VAL A 10 1.67 44.85 -49.17
CA VAL A 10 0.88 46.12 -49.13
C VAL A 10 0.00 46.14 -47.86
N ALA A 11 -0.15 47.32 -47.26
CA ALA A 11 -0.83 47.64 -45.99
C ALA A 11 -2.26 48.22 -46.15
N GLY A 12 -3.07 48.18 -45.07
CA GLY A 12 -3.99 49.27 -44.68
C GLY A 12 -5.48 48.96 -44.51
N LEU A 13 -5.97 48.85 -43.26
CA LEU A 13 -7.12 49.54 -42.62
C LEU A 13 -7.60 48.77 -41.34
N PRO A 14 -8.24 49.45 -40.35
CA PRO A 14 -8.08 49.14 -38.92
C PRO A 14 -9.29 48.45 -38.28
N GLY A 15 -9.03 47.66 -37.23
CA GLY A 15 -10.06 47.19 -36.30
C GLY A 15 -10.04 45.70 -35.97
N CYS A 16 -8.93 45.19 -35.40
CA CYS A 16 -8.92 43.94 -34.62
C CYS A 16 -7.76 44.01 -33.62
N SER A 17 -8.07 44.04 -32.33
CA SER A 17 -7.10 43.99 -31.23
C SER A 17 -6.42 42.62 -31.17
N PRO A 18 -5.08 42.55 -30.97
CA PRO A 18 -4.37 41.29 -30.79
C PRO A 18 -4.36 40.82 -29.33
N LEU A 19 -4.53 39.51 -29.12
CA LEU A 19 -4.23 38.80 -27.88
C LEU A 19 -2.70 38.71 -27.70
N PRO A 20 -2.17 38.83 -26.48
CA PRO A 20 -0.72 38.95 -26.25
C PRO A 20 0.00 37.60 -26.31
N SER A 21 1.11 37.62 -27.04
CA SER A 21 2.21 36.66 -26.96
C SER A 21 3.17 37.10 -25.86
N ASP A 22 3.29 36.32 -24.79
CA ASP A 22 4.42 36.41 -23.87
C ASP A 22 4.88 35.00 -23.52
N SER A 23 5.97 34.60 -24.18
CA SER A 23 6.73 33.38 -23.90
C SER A 23 8.22 33.69 -23.92
N GLU A 24 8.68 34.54 -23.00
CA GLU A 24 10.10 34.62 -22.63
C GLU A 24 10.22 35.09 -21.18
N GLY A 25 10.94 34.35 -20.35
CA GLY A 25 11.32 34.77 -19.01
C GLY A 25 11.32 33.64 -17.99
N LEU A 26 12.45 32.92 -17.89
CA LEU A 26 13.06 32.39 -16.66
C LEU A 26 14.18 31.40 -17.00
N LEU A 27 15.32 31.95 -17.42
CA LEU A 27 16.58 31.21 -17.50
C LEU A 27 17.72 32.21 -17.25
N GLU A 28 17.95 32.56 -15.99
CA GLU A 28 19.24 33.07 -15.50
C GLU A 28 19.15 33.27 -13.98
N VAL A 29 19.83 32.41 -13.21
CA VAL A 29 20.79 32.73 -12.13
C VAL A 29 21.42 31.40 -11.69
N LEU A 30 22.67 31.15 -12.10
CA LEU A 30 23.55 30.12 -11.52
C LEU A 30 24.82 30.83 -11.02
N PRO A 31 25.26 30.67 -9.76
CA PRO A 31 26.58 31.13 -9.35
C PRO A 31 27.66 30.17 -9.86
N ARG A 32 28.60 30.70 -10.64
CA ARG A 32 29.88 30.06 -10.97
C ARG A 32 30.77 30.02 -9.73
N ALA A 33 31.09 28.83 -9.25
CA ALA A 33 32.34 28.57 -8.52
C ALA A 33 32.60 27.06 -8.43
N LEU A 34 33.29 26.47 -9.41
CA LEU A 34 34.04 25.22 -9.22
C LEU A 34 35.29 25.25 -10.09
N GLY A 35 36.44 25.33 -9.42
CA GLY A 35 37.75 25.11 -10.01
C GLY A 35 37.92 23.65 -10.41
N GLU A 36 38.80 23.43 -11.38
CA GLU A 36 39.17 22.13 -11.94
C GLU A 36 39.53 21.13 -10.84
N GLN A 37 38.68 20.11 -10.66
CA GLN A 37 39.07 18.86 -10.03
C GLN A 37 38.99 17.74 -11.06
N SER A 38 40.14 17.09 -11.25
CA SER A 38 40.38 15.81 -11.90
C SER A 38 39.17 14.86 -11.89
N LEU A 39 38.71 14.47 -13.08
CA LEU A 39 37.74 13.40 -13.33
C LEU A 39 38.27 12.05 -12.83
N VAL A 40 38.03 11.75 -11.55
CA VAL A 40 38.06 10.38 -11.04
C VAL A 40 36.63 9.85 -11.12
N ARG A 41 36.39 8.83 -11.96
CA ARG A 41 35.20 7.99 -11.87
C ARG A 41 35.27 7.24 -10.54
N GLY A 42 34.66 7.80 -9.50
CA GLY A 42 34.59 7.18 -8.19
C GLY A 42 33.69 7.95 -7.24
N SER A 43 32.76 7.21 -6.64
CA SER A 43 32.02 7.53 -5.41
C SER A 43 30.90 8.58 -5.49
N HIS A 44 29.68 8.10 -5.18
CA HIS A 44 28.57 8.83 -4.57
C HIS A 44 28.47 10.33 -4.87
N ARG A 45 27.81 10.72 -5.97
CA ARG A 45 27.19 12.06 -5.99
C ARG A 45 26.09 12.03 -4.93
N THR A 46 26.45 12.56 -3.76
CA THR A 46 25.77 12.42 -2.49
C THR A 46 24.33 12.92 -2.59
N ILE A 47 23.39 12.00 -2.40
CA ILE A 47 22.00 12.34 -2.10
C ILE A 47 22.04 13.21 -0.84
N ALA A 48 21.28 14.32 -0.82
CA ALA A 48 21.32 15.25 0.30
C ALA A 48 21.04 14.52 1.63
N GLY A 49 21.86 14.78 2.65
CA GLY A 49 21.76 14.09 3.95
C GLY A 49 22.18 12.62 3.90
N TYR A 50 23.10 12.25 3.01
CA TYR A 50 23.69 10.92 2.98
C TYR A 50 24.42 10.60 4.29
N ASP A 51 24.00 9.52 4.96
CA ASP A 51 24.65 8.97 6.14
C ASP A 51 24.82 7.45 5.93
N PRO A 52 26.06 6.95 5.77
CA PRO A 52 26.30 5.53 5.55
C PRO A 52 25.90 4.66 6.75
N THR A 53 25.67 5.26 7.92
CA THR A 53 25.25 4.58 9.14
C THR A 53 23.75 4.60 9.37
N HIS A 54 22.98 5.38 8.61
CA HIS A 54 21.51 5.50 8.73
C HIS A 54 20.86 5.71 7.35
N ARG A 55 20.88 4.66 6.54
CA ARG A 55 20.41 4.72 5.15
C ARG A 55 18.91 4.50 5.07
N VAL A 56 18.24 5.25 4.20
CA VAL A 56 16.81 5.10 3.93
C VAL A 56 16.62 4.50 2.55
N GLY A 57 15.91 3.38 2.47
CA GLY A 57 15.52 2.79 1.21
C GLY A 57 14.03 2.56 1.10
N ILE A 58 13.58 2.13 -0.08
CA ILE A 58 12.18 1.84 -0.36
C ILE A 58 12.04 0.58 -1.21
N LEU A 59 11.00 -0.22 -0.96
CA LEU A 59 10.61 -1.30 -1.86
C LEU A 59 10.09 -0.72 -3.17
N TYR A 60 10.55 -1.27 -4.28
CA TYR A 60 10.22 -0.84 -5.62
C TYR A 60 9.66 -2.03 -6.41
N PHE A 61 8.48 -1.85 -6.98
CA PHE A 61 7.74 -2.86 -7.71
C PHE A 61 7.90 -2.66 -9.20
N VAL A 62 8.03 -3.77 -9.91
CA VAL A 62 8.29 -3.80 -11.36
C VAL A 62 7.17 -4.48 -12.18
N ASN A 63 6.20 -5.10 -11.49
CA ASN A 63 5.14 -5.95 -12.06
C ASN A 63 3.99 -5.17 -12.75
N HIS A 64 4.29 -4.10 -13.50
CA HIS A 64 3.27 -3.19 -14.05
C HIS A 64 2.87 -3.48 -15.49
N THR A 65 3.62 -4.33 -16.20
CA THR A 65 3.43 -4.53 -17.63
C THR A 65 2.06 -5.12 -17.98
N PRO A 66 1.62 -6.27 -17.43
CA PRO A 66 0.30 -6.80 -17.76
C PRO A 66 -0.89 -5.87 -17.49
N PRO A 67 -1.02 -5.24 -16.31
CA PRO A 67 -2.18 -4.40 -16.00
C PRO A 67 -2.21 -3.10 -16.83
N THR A 68 -1.08 -2.64 -17.37
CA THR A 68 -1.03 -1.45 -18.24
C THR A 68 -1.64 -1.74 -19.62
N PHE A 69 -1.57 -2.97 -20.07
CA PHE A 69 -2.17 -3.37 -21.34
C PHE A 69 -3.68 -3.56 -21.26
N THR A 70 -4.17 -4.18 -20.19
CA THR A 70 -5.62 -4.35 -19.96
C THR A 70 -6.32 -3.00 -19.80
N SER A 71 -5.62 -1.98 -19.28
CA SER A 71 -6.14 -0.63 -19.13
C SER A 71 -6.10 0.22 -20.42
N ASN A 72 -5.28 -0.16 -21.41
CA ASN A 72 -5.15 0.53 -22.69
C ASN A 72 -6.01 -0.07 -23.82
N THR A 73 -6.42 -1.34 -23.73
CA THR A 73 -7.20 -2.01 -24.78
C THR A 73 -8.69 -1.64 -24.82
N SER A 74 -9.25 -1.04 -23.76
CA SER A 74 -10.68 -0.70 -23.66
C SER A 74 -11.00 0.81 -23.73
N GLY A 75 -10.00 1.68 -23.88
CA GLY A 75 -10.18 3.14 -23.97
C GLY A 75 -10.68 3.83 -22.69
N THR A 76 -10.99 3.08 -21.62
CA THR A 76 -11.32 3.62 -20.30
C THR A 76 -10.69 2.73 -19.25
N SER A 77 -9.56 3.16 -18.67
CA SER A 77 -8.83 2.33 -17.71
C SER A 77 -9.67 2.11 -16.45
N VAL A 78 -10.00 0.84 -16.19
CA VAL A 78 -10.74 0.38 -15.01
C VAL A 78 -9.73 0.18 -13.87
N THR A 79 -10.05 0.64 -12.66
CA THR A 79 -9.27 0.39 -11.44
C THR A 79 -10.19 -0.14 -10.34
N VAL A 80 -9.64 -0.88 -9.37
CA VAL A 80 -10.43 -1.40 -8.23
C VAL A 80 -11.13 -0.26 -7.50
N GLU A 81 -10.46 0.89 -7.35
CA GLU A 81 -11.03 2.11 -6.78
C GLU A 81 -12.27 2.61 -7.56
N LYS A 82 -12.24 2.61 -8.90
CA LYS A 82 -13.40 3.00 -9.71
C LYS A 82 -14.58 2.04 -9.53
N VAL A 83 -14.30 0.74 -9.32
CA VAL A 83 -15.34 -0.25 -9.01
C VAL A 83 -15.90 -0.03 -7.61
N LEU A 84 -15.05 0.25 -6.61
CA LEU A 84 -15.49 0.56 -5.25
C LEU A 84 -16.43 1.77 -5.20
N ARG A 85 -16.16 2.79 -6.01
CA ARG A 85 -17.02 3.99 -6.17
C ARG A 85 -18.30 3.74 -6.96
N GLY A 86 -18.46 2.57 -7.57
CA GLY A 86 -19.59 2.24 -8.42
C GLY A 86 -19.58 2.92 -9.78
N THR A 87 -18.44 3.50 -10.19
CA THR A 87 -18.28 4.08 -11.53
C THR A 87 -18.15 2.98 -12.59
N ASN A 88 -17.54 1.86 -12.22
CA ASN A 88 -17.27 0.72 -13.08
C ASN A 88 -17.73 -0.60 -12.42
N THR A 89 -17.81 -1.68 -13.19
CA THR A 89 -18.08 -3.06 -12.71
C THR A 89 -16.88 -3.97 -12.97
N TYR A 90 -16.78 -5.10 -12.24
CA TYR A 90 -15.70 -6.05 -12.51
C TYR A 90 -15.76 -6.69 -13.89
N SER A 91 -16.97 -6.88 -14.45
CA SER A 91 -17.12 -7.41 -15.80
C SER A 91 -16.41 -6.56 -16.87
N GLN A 92 -16.24 -5.25 -16.62
CA GLN A 92 -15.52 -4.35 -17.52
C GLN A 92 -14.00 -4.56 -17.52
N PHE A 93 -13.42 -5.12 -16.45
CA PHE A 93 -11.99 -5.47 -16.43
C PHE A 93 -11.65 -6.62 -17.38
N TYR A 94 -12.54 -7.59 -17.51
CA TYR A 94 -12.20 -8.90 -18.07
C TYR A 94 -12.81 -9.17 -19.45
N GLY A 95 -13.57 -8.24 -20.02
CA GLY A 95 -14.23 -8.44 -21.33
C GLY A 95 -15.06 -9.73 -21.43
N GLY A 96 -15.52 -10.27 -20.28
CA GLY A 96 -16.26 -11.53 -20.19
C GLY A 96 -15.48 -12.80 -19.82
N ASN A 97 -14.13 -12.80 -19.73
CA ASN A 97 -13.37 -13.98 -19.26
C ASN A 97 -12.41 -13.66 -18.09
N PRO A 98 -12.85 -13.89 -16.84
CA PRO A 98 -12.13 -13.51 -15.62
C PRO A 98 -10.91 -14.37 -15.27
N ASP A 99 -10.63 -15.46 -16.02
CA ASP A 99 -9.66 -16.51 -15.64
C ASP A 99 -8.60 -16.82 -16.72
N ASN A 100 -8.31 -15.88 -17.64
CA ASN A 100 -7.36 -16.04 -18.76
C ASN A 100 -5.85 -16.04 -18.37
N GLY A 101 -5.46 -16.76 -17.32
CA GLY A 101 -4.06 -17.03 -16.98
C GLY A 101 -3.35 -15.97 -16.12
N PHE A 102 -2.11 -16.28 -15.74
CA PHE A 102 -1.34 -15.63 -14.65
C PHE A 102 -1.15 -14.11 -14.83
N ALA A 103 -0.99 -13.62 -16.06
CA ALA A 103 -0.77 -12.19 -16.33
C ALA A 103 -2.07 -11.35 -16.33
N VAL A 104 -3.24 -11.96 -16.57
CA VAL A 104 -4.54 -11.27 -16.62
C VAL A 104 -5.15 -11.11 -15.21
N GLY A 105 -4.58 -11.78 -14.20
CA GLY A 105 -5.00 -11.68 -12.81
C GLY A 105 -4.57 -10.40 -12.07
N TYR A 106 -3.58 -9.66 -12.59
CA TYR A 106 -3.11 -8.41 -11.99
C TYR A 106 -3.97 -7.24 -12.44
N LEU A 107 -4.52 -6.50 -11.48
CA LEU A 107 -5.34 -5.32 -11.72
C LEU A 107 -4.74 -4.08 -11.08
N TYR A 108 -4.83 -2.94 -11.76
CA TYR A 108 -4.59 -1.66 -11.12
C TYR A 108 -5.63 -1.40 -10.02
N HIS A 109 -5.15 -1.14 -8.81
CA HIS A 109 -5.99 -0.80 -7.66
C HIS A 109 -6.49 0.62 -7.72
N HIS A 110 -5.66 1.52 -8.21
CA HIS A 110 -5.90 2.95 -8.28
C HIS A 110 -5.08 3.53 -9.42
N GLN A 111 -5.41 4.76 -9.83
CA GLN A 111 -4.73 5.40 -10.95
C GLN A 111 -3.53 6.21 -10.44
N PRO A 112 -2.29 5.91 -10.87
CA PRO A 112 -1.15 6.77 -10.58
C PRO A 112 -1.40 8.17 -11.17
N GLN A 113 -0.99 9.22 -10.47
CA GLN A 113 -1.07 10.59 -11.00
C GLN A 113 -0.16 10.77 -12.23
N ALA A 114 0.85 9.91 -12.38
CA ALA A 114 1.68 9.82 -13.57
C ALA A 114 0.96 9.25 -14.81
N GLY A 115 -0.25 8.70 -14.64
CA GLY A 115 -0.89 7.84 -15.62
C GLY A 115 -0.43 6.38 -15.46
N PHE A 116 -1.07 5.46 -16.20
CA PHE A 116 -0.65 4.05 -16.21
C PHE A 116 0.66 3.91 -16.98
N TYR A 117 1.63 3.21 -16.39
CA TYR A 117 2.95 3.04 -16.96
C TYR A 117 3.47 1.63 -16.71
N CYS A 118 4.51 1.25 -17.45
CA CYS A 118 5.26 0.04 -17.20
C CYS A 118 6.72 0.23 -17.59
N LEU A 119 7.58 -0.67 -17.11
CA LEU A 119 9.02 -0.68 -17.41
C LEU A 119 9.34 -1.89 -18.30
N TYR A 120 8.88 -1.87 -19.54
CA TYR A 120 9.12 -2.97 -20.46
C TYR A 120 9.44 -2.47 -21.87
N GLU A 121 10.36 -3.19 -22.50
CA GLU A 121 10.75 -3.03 -23.89
C GLU A 121 10.96 -4.41 -24.49
N THR A 122 10.72 -4.53 -25.79
CA THR A 122 10.92 -5.77 -26.53
C THR A 122 12.31 -6.35 -26.30
N VAL A 123 12.35 -7.66 -26.06
CA VAL A 123 13.56 -8.42 -25.80
C VAL A 123 14.12 -8.94 -27.11
N THR A 124 15.40 -8.69 -27.34
CA THR A 124 16.15 -9.14 -28.54
C THR A 124 17.35 -10.02 -28.18
N ASP A 125 17.62 -10.25 -26.88
CA ASP A 125 18.75 -11.06 -26.43
C ASP A 125 18.46 -12.55 -26.69
N PRO A 126 19.24 -13.23 -27.55
CA PRO A 126 19.00 -14.62 -27.93
C PRO A 126 19.33 -15.62 -26.82
N THR A 127 19.88 -15.16 -25.68
CA THR A 127 20.14 -16.01 -24.51
C THR A 127 18.88 -16.27 -23.66
N TYR A 128 17.75 -15.66 -24.03
CA TYR A 128 16.44 -15.97 -23.46
C TYR A 128 15.73 -17.09 -24.25
N PRO A 129 14.90 -17.91 -23.58
CA PRO A 129 14.08 -18.90 -24.27
C PRO A 129 13.20 -18.23 -25.34
N ALA A 130 13.23 -18.76 -26.57
CA ALA A 130 12.58 -18.13 -27.72
C ALA A 130 11.05 -18.02 -27.56
N ASP A 131 10.44 -19.00 -26.91
CA ASP A 131 9.03 -19.02 -26.53
C ASP A 131 8.70 -17.94 -25.49
N ALA A 132 9.56 -17.77 -24.49
CA ALA A 132 9.42 -16.70 -23.50
C ALA A 132 9.52 -15.31 -24.15
N VAL A 133 10.46 -15.12 -25.07
CA VAL A 133 10.62 -13.88 -25.85
C VAL A 133 9.41 -13.62 -26.72
N ALA A 134 8.95 -14.62 -27.48
CA ALA A 134 7.79 -14.48 -28.37
C ALA A 134 6.52 -14.09 -27.60
N HIS A 135 6.31 -14.67 -26.41
CA HIS A 135 5.18 -14.31 -25.56
C HIS A 135 5.32 -12.91 -24.96
N ALA A 136 6.49 -12.58 -24.40
CA ALA A 136 6.73 -11.30 -23.72
C ALA A 136 6.73 -10.11 -24.69
N ASN A 137 7.17 -10.31 -25.94
CA ASN A 137 7.19 -9.24 -26.97
C ASN A 137 5.80 -8.88 -27.53
N ASN A 138 4.73 -9.57 -27.11
CA ASN A 138 3.36 -9.11 -27.34
C ASN A 138 3.00 -7.90 -26.46
N TRP A 139 3.89 -7.50 -25.54
CA TRP A 139 3.73 -6.39 -24.62
C TRP A 139 4.83 -5.33 -24.88
N TRP A 140 4.55 -4.07 -24.60
CA TRP A 140 5.37 -2.87 -24.88
C TRP A 140 4.94 -1.68 -24.01
N CYS A 141 5.88 -0.86 -23.54
CA CYS A 141 5.54 0.36 -22.79
C CYS A 141 5.83 1.60 -23.64
N PRO A 142 4.96 2.63 -23.63
CA PRO A 142 5.19 3.84 -24.43
C PRO A 142 6.46 4.62 -24.08
N ASP A 143 6.81 4.71 -22.79
CA ASP A 143 7.98 5.48 -22.34
C ASP A 143 8.61 4.90 -21.05
N PRO A 144 9.26 3.72 -21.14
CA PRO A 144 9.92 3.12 -19.99
C PRO A 144 11.11 3.96 -19.48
N ALA A 145 11.80 4.69 -20.37
CA ALA A 145 12.95 5.51 -20.01
C ALA A 145 12.54 6.77 -19.23
N GLY A 146 11.53 7.51 -19.70
CA GLY A 146 10.98 8.67 -18.99
C GLY A 146 10.35 8.28 -17.66
N THR A 147 9.69 7.12 -17.60
CA THR A 147 9.20 6.55 -16.33
C THR A 147 10.35 6.32 -15.33
N ALA A 148 11.42 5.63 -15.75
CA ALA A 148 12.59 5.37 -14.91
C ALA A 148 13.26 6.67 -14.43
N ALA A 149 13.36 7.69 -15.30
CA ALA A 149 13.94 8.99 -14.97
C ALA A 149 13.09 9.78 -13.97
N ARG A 150 11.77 9.82 -14.16
CA ARG A 150 10.83 10.46 -13.23
C ARG A 150 10.91 9.81 -11.85
N HIS A 151 10.95 8.48 -11.78
CA HIS A 151 11.07 7.78 -10.49
C HIS A 151 12.39 8.08 -9.80
N ALA A 152 13.52 8.09 -10.53
CA ALA A 152 14.81 8.48 -9.95
C ALA A 152 14.75 9.88 -9.32
N GLN A 153 14.19 10.86 -10.04
CA GLN A 153 14.05 12.23 -9.55
C GLN A 153 13.19 12.29 -8.29
N MET A 154 12.04 11.63 -8.28
CA MET A 154 11.16 11.59 -7.12
C MET A 154 11.87 10.99 -5.91
N LEU A 155 12.47 9.80 -6.07
CA LEU A 155 13.14 9.06 -5.00
C LEU A 155 14.31 9.86 -4.41
N VAL A 156 15.18 10.44 -5.26
CA VAL A 156 16.29 11.28 -4.79
C VAL A 156 15.77 12.53 -4.07
N ALA A 157 14.75 13.20 -4.60
CA ALA A 157 14.15 14.37 -3.98
C ALA A 157 13.49 14.06 -2.62
N ALA A 158 13.10 12.81 -2.38
CA ALA A 158 12.60 12.34 -1.09
C ALA A 158 13.71 11.92 -0.11
N GLY A 159 14.97 11.92 -0.54
CA GLY A 159 16.10 11.46 0.26
C GLY A 159 16.20 9.93 0.35
N ILE A 160 15.70 9.18 -0.64
CA ILE A 160 15.86 7.73 -0.72
C ILE A 160 17.26 7.39 -1.25
N ASP A 161 18.04 6.67 -0.45
CA ASP A 161 19.42 6.28 -0.75
C ASP A 161 19.52 5.01 -1.60
N TYR A 162 18.53 4.12 -1.50
CA TYR A 162 18.49 2.86 -2.24
C TYR A 162 17.06 2.36 -2.49
N VAL A 163 16.88 1.53 -3.50
CA VAL A 163 15.68 0.73 -3.73
C VAL A 163 15.99 -0.74 -3.57
N ILE A 164 15.01 -1.50 -3.11
CA ILE A 164 15.03 -2.96 -3.22
C ILE A 164 13.97 -3.34 -4.26
N LEU A 165 14.39 -3.96 -5.36
CA LEU A 165 13.46 -4.47 -6.37
C LEU A 165 12.78 -5.72 -5.81
N ASP A 166 11.45 -5.67 -5.72
CA ASP A 166 10.67 -6.84 -5.35
C ASP A 166 10.54 -7.78 -6.55
N LEU A 167 11.30 -8.87 -6.50
CA LEU A 167 11.31 -9.94 -7.50
C LEU A 167 10.93 -11.27 -6.84
N SER A 168 10.39 -11.23 -5.62
CA SER A 168 10.30 -12.33 -4.66
C SER A 168 9.42 -13.52 -5.09
N ASN A 169 8.58 -13.32 -6.11
CA ASN A 169 7.67 -14.35 -6.63
C ASN A 169 8.18 -15.09 -7.88
N ASN A 170 9.30 -14.67 -8.47
CA ASN A 170 9.74 -15.14 -9.79
C ASN A 170 10.87 -16.17 -9.67
N VAL A 171 10.55 -17.45 -9.77
CA VAL A 171 11.47 -18.58 -9.46
C VAL A 171 12.18 -19.18 -10.67
N ALA A 172 11.60 -19.06 -11.86
CA ALA A 172 12.07 -19.69 -13.10
C ALA A 172 12.24 -18.66 -14.21
N LEU A 173 13.10 -18.94 -15.19
CA LEU A 173 13.26 -18.12 -16.37
C LEU A 173 12.20 -18.49 -17.41
N ASP A 174 11.02 -17.88 -17.30
CA ASP A 174 9.89 -18.04 -18.22
C ASP A 174 9.40 -16.67 -18.73
N ALA A 175 8.35 -16.68 -19.55
CA ALA A 175 7.75 -15.48 -20.12
C ALA A 175 7.23 -14.51 -19.02
N GLY A 176 6.67 -15.05 -17.95
CA GLY A 176 6.12 -14.27 -16.84
C GLY A 176 7.23 -13.53 -16.10
N THR A 177 8.30 -14.24 -15.72
CA THR A 177 9.50 -13.64 -15.09
C THR A 177 10.15 -12.60 -15.98
N LEU A 178 10.23 -12.86 -17.30
CA LEU A 178 10.80 -11.89 -18.24
C LEU A 178 9.97 -10.60 -18.27
N LEU A 179 8.64 -10.73 -18.32
CA LEU A 179 7.69 -9.62 -18.42
C LEU A 179 7.54 -8.81 -17.13
N LEU A 180 7.49 -9.49 -15.99
CA LEU A 180 7.17 -8.92 -14.68
C LEU A 180 8.40 -8.45 -13.90
N ALA A 181 9.53 -9.15 -14.04
CA ALA A 181 10.67 -8.98 -13.15
C ALA A 181 11.96 -8.61 -13.87
N LEU A 182 12.45 -9.50 -14.74
CA LEU A 182 13.80 -9.40 -15.26
C LEU A 182 13.98 -8.24 -16.23
N ARG A 183 13.10 -8.10 -17.24
CA ARG A 183 13.20 -7.01 -18.21
C ARG A 183 13.01 -5.63 -17.56
N PRO A 184 12.04 -5.42 -16.66
CA PRO A 184 11.96 -4.20 -15.88
C PRO A 184 13.21 -3.88 -15.05
N ALA A 185 13.82 -4.88 -14.42
CA ALA A 185 15.07 -4.68 -13.68
C ALA A 185 16.20 -4.23 -14.62
N GLU A 186 16.39 -4.90 -15.77
CA GLU A 186 17.39 -4.50 -16.78
C GLU A 186 17.23 -3.05 -17.22
N ILE A 187 16.00 -2.63 -17.52
CA ILE A 187 15.68 -1.26 -17.92
C ILE A 187 16.03 -0.28 -16.81
N LEU A 188 15.65 -0.58 -15.56
CA LEU A 188 15.93 0.32 -14.44
C LEU A 188 17.44 0.52 -14.25
N PHE A 189 18.23 -0.57 -14.26
CA PHE A 189 19.69 -0.49 -14.19
C PHE A 189 20.27 0.32 -15.36
N ARG A 190 19.87 0.02 -16.60
CA ARG A 190 20.38 0.67 -17.79
C ARG A 190 20.04 2.17 -17.84
N GLU A 191 18.80 2.55 -17.54
CA GLU A 191 18.37 3.95 -17.60
C GLU A 191 18.94 4.77 -16.45
N TRP A 192 19.03 4.21 -15.24
CA TRP A 192 19.67 4.91 -14.13
C TRP A 192 21.19 5.06 -14.32
N ASP A 193 21.84 4.13 -15.02
CA ASP A 193 23.25 4.25 -15.40
C ASP A 193 23.46 5.44 -16.36
N LYS A 194 22.59 5.57 -17.37
CA LYS A 194 22.60 6.73 -18.28
C LYS A 194 22.42 8.05 -17.53
N LEU A 195 21.51 8.10 -16.56
CA LEU A 195 21.32 9.28 -15.71
C LEU A 195 22.60 9.62 -14.93
N ARG A 196 23.23 8.62 -14.31
CA ARG A 196 24.49 8.81 -13.58
C ARG A 196 25.64 9.24 -14.48
N ALA A 197 25.72 8.72 -15.70
CA ALA A 197 26.70 9.15 -16.71
C ALA A 197 26.51 10.62 -17.09
N GLN A 198 25.28 11.15 -17.02
CA GLN A 198 24.95 12.57 -17.19
C GLN A 198 25.12 13.38 -15.90
N GLY A 199 25.55 12.75 -14.81
CA GLY A 199 25.74 13.39 -13.52
C GLY A 199 24.46 13.60 -12.71
N ILE A 200 23.35 12.99 -13.13
CA ILE A 200 22.07 13.01 -12.42
C ILE A 200 22.09 11.89 -11.36
N PRO A 201 21.84 12.20 -10.08
CA PRO A 201 21.84 11.20 -9.02
C PRO A 201 20.66 10.23 -9.18
N THR A 202 20.88 8.98 -8.77
CA THR A 202 19.85 7.94 -8.65
C THR A 202 20.11 7.10 -7.38
N PRO A 203 19.08 6.50 -6.77
CA PRO A 203 19.29 5.55 -5.67
C PRO A 203 20.15 4.36 -6.13
N GLN A 204 20.82 3.69 -5.19
CA GLN A 204 21.38 2.36 -5.46
C GLN A 204 20.27 1.32 -5.56
N ILE A 205 20.56 0.15 -6.12
CA ILE A 205 19.62 -0.93 -6.37
C ILE A 205 20.12 -2.20 -5.67
N ALA A 206 19.28 -2.78 -4.83
CA ALA A 206 19.39 -4.18 -4.43
C ALA A 206 18.27 -4.99 -5.07
N VAL A 207 18.50 -6.28 -5.31
CA VAL A 207 17.44 -7.22 -5.67
C VAL A 207 16.99 -8.01 -4.46
N TRP A 208 15.69 -8.32 -4.40
CA TRP A 208 15.13 -9.34 -3.51
C TRP A 208 14.48 -10.43 -4.35
N ALA A 209 15.14 -11.58 -4.47
CA ALA A 209 14.75 -12.64 -5.40
C ALA A 209 14.72 -14.01 -4.73
N PRO A 210 13.83 -14.92 -5.17
CA PRO A 210 13.90 -16.30 -4.76
C PRO A 210 15.07 -17.00 -5.45
N THR A 211 15.69 -17.94 -4.76
CA THR A 211 16.87 -18.65 -5.27
C THR A 211 16.77 -20.14 -4.92
N PRO A 212 15.75 -20.85 -5.44
CA PRO A 212 15.55 -22.28 -5.19
C PRO A 212 16.76 -23.10 -5.67
N ALA A 213 16.92 -24.29 -5.10
CA ALA A 213 17.87 -25.30 -5.58
C ALA A 213 17.72 -25.52 -7.10
N GLY A 214 18.84 -25.48 -7.83
CA GLY A 214 18.87 -25.63 -9.28
C GLY A 214 18.50 -24.37 -10.10
N SER A 215 18.10 -23.27 -9.45
CA SER A 215 17.81 -22.02 -10.16
C SER A 215 19.08 -21.34 -10.68
N THR A 216 18.98 -20.76 -11.87
CA THR A 216 20.04 -19.94 -12.50
C THR A 216 19.64 -18.46 -12.62
N LEU A 217 18.42 -18.09 -12.23
CA LEU A 217 17.91 -16.73 -12.40
C LEU A 217 18.75 -15.69 -11.63
N TRP A 218 19.24 -16.05 -10.44
CA TRP A 218 20.12 -15.19 -9.64
C TRP A 218 21.40 -14.77 -10.39
N GLN A 219 21.91 -15.60 -11.29
CA GLN A 219 23.11 -15.29 -12.10
C GLN A 219 22.84 -14.11 -13.04
N ARG A 220 21.60 -13.95 -13.52
CA ARG A 220 21.19 -12.80 -14.35
C ARG A 220 21.19 -11.52 -13.53
N TYR A 221 20.70 -11.56 -12.29
CA TYR A 221 20.76 -10.41 -11.40
C TYR A 221 22.21 -10.04 -11.00
N LEU A 222 23.07 -11.03 -10.76
CA LEU A 222 24.50 -10.74 -10.53
C LEU A 222 25.21 -10.20 -11.78
N LYS A 223 24.80 -10.63 -12.99
CA LYS A 223 25.28 -10.01 -14.23
C LYS A 223 24.94 -8.52 -14.28
N LEU A 224 23.78 -8.10 -13.79
CA LEU A 224 23.43 -6.67 -13.64
C LEU A 224 24.37 -5.97 -12.66
N TYR A 225 24.64 -6.56 -11.50
CA TYR A 225 25.60 -6.02 -10.52
C TYR A 225 27.01 -5.89 -11.09
N ASN A 226 27.42 -6.80 -11.97
CA ASN A 226 28.75 -6.79 -12.58
C ASN A 226 28.83 -5.83 -13.77
N THR A 227 27.72 -5.63 -14.47
CA THR A 227 27.63 -4.66 -15.58
C THR A 227 27.53 -3.24 -15.06
N TYR A 228 26.82 -3.04 -13.94
CA TYR A 228 26.52 -1.74 -13.34
C TYR A 228 26.94 -1.70 -11.85
N PRO A 229 28.24 -1.87 -11.54
CA PRO A 229 28.70 -2.02 -10.16
C PRO A 229 28.39 -0.81 -9.28
N ASP A 230 28.41 0.40 -9.83
CA ASP A 230 28.11 1.62 -9.09
C ASP A 230 26.63 1.68 -8.66
N LEU A 231 25.73 1.09 -9.44
CA LEU A 231 24.30 1.05 -9.13
C LEU A 231 23.94 0.02 -8.08
N ALA A 232 24.72 -1.05 -7.91
CA ALA A 232 24.42 -2.04 -6.88
C ALA A 232 24.49 -1.42 -5.47
N LEU A 233 23.56 -1.78 -4.59
CA LEU A 233 23.60 -1.37 -3.19
C LEU A 233 24.84 -1.97 -2.53
N THR A 234 25.70 -1.10 -2.01
CA THR A 234 26.91 -1.50 -1.29
C THR A 234 26.75 -1.21 0.20
N HIS A 235 27.13 -2.17 1.05
CA HIS A 235 27.20 -1.94 2.49
C HIS A 235 28.41 -1.04 2.80
N GLU A 236 28.15 0.13 3.38
CA GLU A 236 29.19 1.14 3.63
C GLU A 236 29.50 1.36 5.10
N ALA A 237 28.60 0.95 6.00
CA ALA A 237 28.91 0.94 7.41
C ALA A 237 30.08 -0.03 7.66
N GLY A 238 30.97 0.33 8.59
CA GLY A 238 32.18 -0.44 8.87
C GLY A 238 31.90 -1.88 9.30
N GLY A 239 32.94 -2.71 9.30
CA GLY A 239 32.86 -4.13 9.66
C GLY A 239 33.36 -5.03 8.54
N SER A 240 33.25 -6.35 8.73
CA SER A 240 33.80 -7.35 7.77
C SER A 240 33.07 -7.39 6.43
N GLU A 241 31.88 -6.80 6.35
CA GLU A 241 31.05 -6.77 5.13
C GLU A 241 31.14 -5.43 4.38
N GLN A 242 31.94 -4.47 4.86
CA GLN A 242 32.09 -3.16 4.23
C GLN A 242 32.58 -3.30 2.78
N GLY A 243 31.98 -2.55 1.87
CA GLY A 243 32.29 -2.57 0.44
C GLY A 243 31.62 -3.70 -0.35
N ARG A 244 30.89 -4.62 0.30
CA ARG A 244 30.19 -5.71 -0.40
C ARG A 244 28.83 -5.26 -0.94
N LYS A 245 28.51 -5.73 -2.14
CA LYS A 245 27.20 -5.56 -2.79
C LYS A 245 26.15 -6.41 -2.07
N VAL A 246 24.96 -5.88 -1.85
CA VAL A 246 23.90 -6.55 -1.10
C VAL A 246 22.97 -7.30 -2.06
N PHE A 247 22.72 -8.57 -1.79
CA PHE A 247 21.74 -9.39 -2.49
C PHE A 247 20.74 -9.95 -1.48
N PHE A 248 19.47 -9.56 -1.57
CA PHE A 248 18.45 -10.13 -0.68
C PHE A 248 17.90 -11.42 -1.30
N TYR A 249 17.85 -12.48 -0.50
CA TYR A 249 17.20 -13.73 -0.87
C TYR A 249 15.91 -13.94 -0.07
N VAL A 250 14.95 -14.64 -0.68
CA VAL A 250 13.70 -15.02 -0.02
C VAL A 250 13.98 -16.04 1.09
N ASP A 251 13.81 -15.63 2.34
CA ASP A 251 13.93 -16.50 3.53
C ASP A 251 12.55 -16.98 4.01
N ALA A 252 11.77 -17.53 3.08
CA ALA A 252 10.46 -18.13 3.33
C ALA A 252 10.61 -19.62 3.72
N ALA A 253 9.65 -20.17 4.46
CA ALA A 253 9.61 -21.58 4.81
C ALA A 253 9.03 -22.45 3.67
N ASP A 254 9.54 -22.26 2.44
CA ASP A 254 9.10 -22.99 1.25
C ASP A 254 10.24 -23.18 0.24
N SER A 255 9.91 -23.69 -0.96
CA SER A 255 10.88 -24.03 -2.00
C SER A 255 11.67 -22.84 -2.54
N ARG A 256 11.25 -21.59 -2.30
CA ARG A 256 11.95 -20.39 -2.80
C ARG A 256 13.28 -20.13 -2.08
N ARG A 257 13.46 -20.71 -0.89
CA ARG A 257 14.64 -20.53 -0.05
C ARG A 257 15.88 -21.20 -0.66
N PRO A 258 17.03 -20.52 -0.72
CA PRO A 258 18.28 -21.15 -1.15
C PRO A 258 18.85 -22.12 -0.12
N ASP A 259 19.60 -23.10 -0.63
CA ASP A 259 20.53 -23.89 0.17
C ASP A 259 21.88 -23.14 0.39
N ALA A 260 22.70 -23.68 1.29
CA ALA A 260 23.99 -23.10 1.64
C ALA A 260 24.98 -23.02 0.47
N SER A 261 24.90 -23.92 -0.50
CA SER A 261 25.80 -23.94 -1.66
C SER A 261 25.48 -22.82 -2.65
N LEU A 262 24.19 -22.51 -2.83
CA LEU A 262 23.75 -21.35 -3.61
C LEU A 262 24.10 -20.04 -2.93
N LEU A 263 23.90 -19.94 -1.61
CA LEU A 263 24.34 -18.75 -0.86
C LEU A 263 25.85 -18.53 -1.00
N HIS A 264 26.65 -19.60 -0.94
CA HIS A 264 28.09 -19.52 -1.17
C HIS A 264 28.41 -19.07 -2.61
N SER A 265 27.69 -19.60 -3.61
CA SER A 265 27.88 -19.22 -5.01
C SER A 265 27.53 -17.75 -5.29
N ILE A 266 26.45 -17.25 -4.68
CA ILE A 266 26.06 -15.84 -4.74
C ILE A 266 27.15 -14.98 -4.10
N HIS A 267 27.64 -15.38 -2.93
CA HIS A 267 28.72 -14.68 -2.23
C HIS A 267 30.00 -14.59 -3.08
N LEU A 268 30.39 -15.70 -3.73
CA LEU A 268 31.57 -15.75 -4.59
C LEU A 268 31.44 -14.87 -5.83
N ASN A 269 30.23 -14.70 -6.39
CA ASN A 269 29.97 -13.90 -7.59
C ASN A 269 31.04 -14.10 -8.71
N GLY A 270 31.22 -15.34 -9.14
CA GLY A 270 32.22 -15.68 -10.17
C GLY A 270 33.69 -15.54 -9.72
N GLY A 271 33.96 -15.51 -8.41
CA GLY A 271 35.30 -15.45 -7.82
C GLY A 271 35.67 -14.09 -7.23
N ALA A 272 34.87 -13.05 -7.46
CA ALA A 272 35.10 -11.70 -6.90
C ALA A 272 34.90 -11.64 -5.38
N ALA A 273 34.11 -12.54 -4.79
CA ALA A 273 33.78 -12.58 -3.36
C ALA A 273 33.26 -11.24 -2.80
N ASP A 274 32.52 -10.50 -3.63
CA ASP A 274 32.14 -9.10 -3.41
C ASP A 274 30.64 -8.91 -3.16
N VAL A 275 29.88 -10.00 -2.98
CA VAL A 275 28.44 -9.97 -2.70
C VAL A 275 28.15 -10.54 -1.30
N ARG A 276 27.23 -9.90 -0.58
CA ARG A 276 26.68 -10.39 0.68
C ARG A 276 25.21 -10.80 0.50
N PRO A 277 24.90 -12.11 0.52
CA PRO A 277 23.53 -12.60 0.64
C PRO A 277 22.94 -12.20 2.00
N VAL A 278 21.75 -11.61 2.01
CA VAL A 278 21.02 -11.20 3.22
C VAL A 278 19.61 -11.80 3.20
N PRO A 279 19.19 -12.53 4.25
CA PRO A 279 17.84 -13.08 4.30
C PRO A 279 16.80 -11.97 4.46
N MET A 280 15.72 -12.07 3.70
CA MET A 280 14.58 -11.16 3.79
C MET A 280 13.25 -11.90 3.61
N TRP A 281 12.29 -11.65 4.52
CA TRP A 281 10.93 -12.20 4.44
C TRP A 281 9.92 -11.33 5.24
N THR A 282 8.77 -11.87 5.66
CA THR A 282 7.94 -11.23 6.69
C THR A 282 8.62 -11.36 8.06
N HIS A 283 8.29 -10.48 9.01
CA HIS A 283 8.70 -10.67 10.41
C HIS A 283 7.91 -11.75 11.15
N ALA A 284 7.09 -12.55 10.46
CA ALA A 284 6.37 -13.65 11.07
C ALA A 284 7.18 -14.94 10.93
N ASN A 285 7.44 -15.59 12.06
CA ASN A 285 8.21 -16.83 12.13
C ASN A 285 7.27 -18.03 11.97
N ALA A 286 7.82 -19.18 11.54
CA ALA A 286 7.04 -20.41 11.30
C ALA A 286 6.34 -20.96 12.56
N ASP A 287 6.79 -20.56 13.75
CA ASP A 287 6.18 -20.89 15.05
C ASP A 287 5.09 -19.89 15.49
N GLY A 288 4.75 -18.92 14.63
CA GLY A 288 3.78 -17.87 14.91
C GLY A 288 4.31 -16.71 15.76
N SER A 289 5.60 -16.73 16.14
CA SER A 289 6.24 -15.59 16.81
C SER A 289 6.58 -14.47 15.82
N PHE A 290 6.67 -13.23 16.31
CA PHE A 290 7.01 -12.07 15.50
C PHE A 290 8.41 -11.53 15.86
N GLY A 291 9.21 -11.25 14.82
CA GLY A 291 10.55 -10.70 14.92
C GLY A 291 11.64 -11.72 14.63
N SER A 292 12.68 -11.30 13.91
CA SER A 292 13.91 -12.08 13.75
C SER A 292 15.09 -11.13 13.90
N SER A 293 16.08 -11.53 14.67
CA SER A 293 17.30 -10.75 14.87
C SER A 293 18.18 -10.72 13.63
N TYR A 294 18.07 -11.71 12.72
CA TYR A 294 19.04 -11.94 11.65
C TYR A 294 18.52 -11.62 10.23
N ARG A 295 17.21 -11.75 9.96
CA ARG A 295 16.61 -11.46 8.64
C ARG A 295 15.94 -10.12 8.61
N TRP A 296 16.04 -9.44 7.46
CA TRP A 296 15.29 -8.23 7.17
C TRP A 296 13.84 -8.55 6.92
N ALA A 297 12.96 -7.55 7.06
CA ALA A 297 11.57 -7.71 6.71
C ALA A 297 11.10 -6.72 5.66
N PHE A 298 10.35 -7.18 4.67
CA PHE A 298 9.69 -6.28 3.71
C PHE A 298 8.42 -5.65 4.30
N MET A 299 7.93 -6.19 5.43
CA MET A 299 6.76 -5.71 6.15
C MET A 299 6.93 -5.98 7.64
N SER A 300 6.68 -4.96 8.47
CA SER A 300 6.72 -5.07 9.92
C SER A 300 5.44 -4.46 10.52
N PRO A 301 4.43 -5.27 10.88
CA PRO A 301 3.17 -4.75 11.44
C PRO A 301 3.39 -4.20 12.85
N CYS A 302 2.60 -3.21 13.25
CA CYS A 302 2.53 -2.81 14.67
C CYS A 302 2.05 -3.99 15.52
N THR A 303 2.57 -4.12 16.74
CA THR A 303 2.17 -5.22 17.64
C THR A 303 1.71 -4.75 19.01
N VAL A 304 0.81 -5.54 19.61
CA VAL A 304 0.40 -5.47 21.01
C VAL A 304 0.58 -6.85 21.61
N SER A 305 1.33 -6.96 22.71
CA SER A 305 1.64 -8.24 23.37
C SER A 305 2.23 -9.29 22.40
N GLY A 306 3.09 -8.86 21.48
CA GLY A 306 3.77 -9.72 20.50
C GLY A 306 2.90 -10.20 19.34
N LYS A 307 1.66 -9.73 19.23
CA LYS A 307 0.74 -10.05 18.11
C LYS A 307 0.53 -8.81 17.23
N PRO A 308 0.41 -8.96 15.90
CA PRO A 308 0.11 -7.83 15.02
C PRO A 308 -1.20 -7.14 15.45
N VAL A 309 -1.46 -5.94 14.95
CA VAL A 309 -2.77 -5.27 15.07
C VAL A 309 -3.11 -4.57 13.77
N THR A 310 -4.38 -4.59 13.37
CA THR A 310 -4.88 -3.96 12.14
C THR A 310 -5.83 -2.79 12.38
N SER A 311 -6.04 -2.40 13.64
CA SER A 311 -6.55 -1.07 13.99
C SER A 311 -5.43 -0.29 14.67
N LEU A 312 -5.22 0.94 14.20
CA LEU A 312 -4.23 1.86 14.76
C LEU A 312 -4.87 3.07 15.43
N VAL A 313 -6.21 3.17 15.40
CA VAL A 313 -6.97 4.34 15.83
C VAL A 313 -6.75 4.62 17.32
N GLU A 314 -6.76 3.59 18.15
CA GLU A 314 -6.60 3.72 19.61
C GLU A 314 -5.23 3.25 20.10
N LEU A 315 -4.35 2.82 19.18
CA LEU A 315 -3.04 2.30 19.54
C LEU A 315 -2.12 3.44 19.98
N ALA A 316 -1.67 3.47 21.24
CA ALA A 316 -0.77 4.52 21.70
C ALA A 316 0.58 4.52 20.95
N GLU A 317 1.25 3.35 20.91
CA GLU A 317 2.58 3.17 20.32
C GLU A 317 2.61 1.96 19.37
N CYS A 318 3.28 2.13 18.23
CA CYS A 318 3.51 1.04 17.29
C CYS A 318 4.78 0.26 17.64
N ASN A 319 4.63 -0.85 18.35
CA ASN A 319 5.75 -1.71 18.73
C ASN A 319 6.08 -2.73 17.63
N GLN A 320 6.34 -2.26 16.42
CA GLN A 320 6.67 -3.17 15.32
C GLN A 320 8.01 -3.89 15.54
N PRO A 321 8.13 -5.18 15.17
CA PRO A 321 9.40 -5.88 15.17
C PRO A 321 10.45 -5.20 14.28
N TRP A 322 11.71 -5.48 14.55
CA TRP A 322 12.84 -4.98 13.77
C TRP A 322 13.99 -5.97 13.84
N THR A 323 14.91 -5.85 12.89
CA THR A 323 16.11 -6.69 12.79
C THR A 323 17.25 -5.97 13.50
N SER A 324 17.80 -6.57 14.55
CA SER A 324 18.87 -5.94 15.34
C SER A 324 20.29 -6.37 14.94
N GLY A 325 20.46 -7.51 14.27
CA GLY A 325 21.77 -8.13 14.05
C GLY A 325 21.85 -8.91 12.74
N SER A 326 21.39 -8.33 11.63
CA SER A 326 21.65 -8.91 10.31
C SER A 326 23.13 -8.79 9.97
N ALA A 327 23.54 -9.49 8.91
CA ALA A 327 24.92 -9.44 8.43
C ALA A 327 25.42 -8.05 8.02
N ILE A 328 24.51 -7.15 7.66
CA ILE A 328 24.83 -5.78 7.26
C ILE A 328 24.29 -4.76 8.27
N GLY A 329 24.09 -5.17 9.53
CA GLY A 329 23.62 -4.27 10.59
C GLY A 329 22.11 -4.40 10.86
N SER A 330 21.51 -3.35 11.39
CA SER A 330 20.12 -3.38 11.83
C SER A 330 19.16 -2.79 10.79
N SER A 331 17.91 -3.26 10.79
CA SER A 331 16.86 -2.72 9.91
C SER A 331 15.50 -2.62 10.58
N VAL A 332 14.73 -1.59 10.24
CA VAL A 332 13.29 -1.55 10.53
C VAL A 332 12.52 -1.17 9.27
N THR A 333 11.31 -1.69 9.16
CA THR A 333 10.43 -1.42 8.02
C THR A 333 9.22 -0.61 8.45
N VAL A 334 8.90 0.39 7.66
CA VAL A 334 7.71 1.25 7.80
C VAL A 334 6.93 1.23 6.48
N GLY A 335 5.64 1.51 6.51
CA GLY A 335 4.78 1.55 5.34
C GLY A 335 3.50 2.31 5.62
N PRO A 336 2.81 2.81 4.59
CA PRO A 336 1.55 3.52 4.77
C PRO A 336 0.42 2.55 5.10
N SER A 337 0.59 1.26 4.83
CA SER A 337 -0.31 0.18 5.20
C SER A 337 0.51 -1.11 5.36
N TYR A 338 -0.10 -2.16 5.91
CA TYR A 338 0.44 -3.51 5.92
C TYR A 338 -0.70 -4.52 6.01
N GLN A 339 -0.45 -5.78 5.70
CA GLN A 339 -1.41 -6.86 5.94
C GLN A 339 -0.90 -7.79 7.04
N HIS A 340 -1.80 -8.38 7.80
CA HIS A 340 -1.45 -9.53 8.63
C HIS A 340 -1.02 -10.69 7.73
N GLU A 341 -0.01 -11.47 8.14
CA GLU A 341 0.43 -12.65 7.37
C GLU A 341 -0.72 -13.64 7.15
N GLY A 342 -0.93 -14.06 5.90
CA GLY A 342 -2.05 -14.92 5.51
C GLY A 342 -3.40 -14.20 5.45
N GLY A 343 -3.42 -12.88 5.63
CA GLY A 343 -4.59 -12.02 5.44
C GLY A 343 -4.63 -11.34 4.07
N TYR A 344 -5.77 -10.72 3.78
CA TYR A 344 -6.12 -10.06 2.53
C TYR A 344 -6.58 -8.62 2.82
N PRO A 345 -5.95 -7.58 2.24
CA PRO A 345 -6.35 -6.18 2.45
C PRO A 345 -7.79 -5.88 2.01
N SER A 346 -8.37 -6.72 1.14
CA SER A 346 -9.78 -6.62 0.77
C SER A 346 -10.74 -7.05 1.88
N LEU A 347 -10.29 -7.77 2.91
CA LEU A 347 -11.14 -8.22 4.00
C LEU A 347 -11.10 -7.25 5.20
N PRO A 348 -12.23 -7.09 5.92
CA PRO A 348 -12.30 -6.22 7.09
C PRO A 348 -11.24 -6.56 8.13
N PHE A 349 -10.50 -5.53 8.54
CA PHE A 349 -9.50 -5.61 9.61
C PHE A 349 -8.40 -6.64 9.39
N GLN A 350 -8.06 -6.93 8.14
CA GLN A 350 -6.83 -7.67 7.81
C GLN A 350 -5.69 -6.74 7.37
N SER A 351 -6.00 -5.45 7.23
CA SER A 351 -5.09 -4.33 6.97
C SER A 351 -5.62 -3.07 7.67
N PRO A 352 -4.78 -2.25 8.31
CA PRO A 352 -5.21 -0.96 8.85
C PRO A 352 -5.53 0.05 7.74
N GLY A 353 -4.95 -0.10 6.55
CA GLY A 353 -4.95 0.93 5.53
C GLY A 353 -4.11 2.15 5.93
N LYS A 354 -4.21 3.21 5.12
CA LYS A 354 -3.43 4.44 5.30
C LYS A 354 -3.93 5.31 6.43
N LEU A 355 -5.25 5.32 6.70
CA LEU A 355 -5.87 6.12 7.78
C LEU A 355 -5.39 7.58 7.74
N ARG A 356 -5.42 8.20 6.56
CA ARG A 356 -4.90 9.58 6.33
C ARG A 356 -3.48 9.80 6.84
N GLY A 357 -2.68 8.74 6.82
CA GLY A 357 -1.26 8.74 7.15
C GLY A 357 -0.95 8.31 8.57
N LEU A 358 -1.97 8.03 9.39
CA LEU A 358 -1.78 7.64 10.79
C LEU A 358 -0.88 6.41 10.92
N THR A 359 -1.08 5.42 10.03
CA THR A 359 -0.29 4.19 9.98
C THR A 359 1.19 4.50 9.79
N LEU A 360 1.53 5.23 8.71
CA LEU A 360 2.89 5.61 8.39
C LEU A 360 3.55 6.39 9.54
N LYS A 361 2.84 7.39 10.10
CA LYS A 361 3.35 8.23 11.18
C LYS A 361 3.69 7.44 12.43
N LYS A 362 2.84 6.49 12.83
CA LYS A 362 3.10 5.63 14.00
C LYS A 362 4.31 4.72 13.77
N GLN A 363 4.45 4.13 12.58
CA GLN A 363 5.61 3.30 12.25
C GLN A 363 6.91 4.13 12.22
N PHE A 364 6.87 5.34 11.66
CA PHE A 364 8.02 6.26 11.68
C PHE A 364 8.39 6.71 13.10
N ARG A 365 7.42 6.95 13.98
CA ARG A 365 7.71 7.29 15.38
C ARG A 365 8.56 6.21 16.06
N ARG A 366 8.28 4.94 15.77
CA ARG A 366 9.12 3.83 16.22
C ARG A 366 10.51 3.86 15.58
N ALA A 367 10.60 4.09 14.26
CA ALA A 367 11.87 4.22 13.55
C ALA A 367 12.76 5.34 14.12
N PHE A 368 12.19 6.50 14.49
CA PHE A 368 12.92 7.60 15.13
C PHE A 368 13.57 7.17 16.45
N SER A 369 12.91 6.31 17.22
CA SER A 369 13.45 5.79 18.48
C SER A 369 14.54 4.73 18.29
N LEU A 370 14.44 3.92 17.22
CA LEU A 370 15.36 2.80 16.98
C LEU A 370 16.65 3.24 16.28
N ARG A 371 16.56 4.20 15.35
CA ARG A 371 17.67 4.65 14.49
C ARG A 371 18.49 3.47 13.92
N PRO A 372 17.87 2.54 13.18
CA PRO A 372 18.60 1.41 12.62
C PRO A 372 19.63 1.86 11.58
N THR A 373 20.52 0.92 11.23
CA THR A 373 21.47 1.10 10.13
C THR A 373 20.73 1.34 8.81
N TYR A 374 19.62 0.63 8.63
CA TYR A 374 18.78 0.69 7.44
C TYR A 374 17.31 0.89 7.81
N LEU A 375 16.69 1.92 7.25
CA LEU A 375 15.24 2.11 7.26
C LEU A 375 14.70 1.68 5.90
N LEU A 376 13.76 0.73 5.88
CA LEU A 376 13.05 0.36 4.66
C LEU A 376 11.63 0.93 4.67
N VAL A 377 11.26 1.66 3.63
CA VAL A 377 9.88 2.06 3.35
C VAL A 377 9.23 1.02 2.44
N SER A 378 8.03 0.56 2.77
CA SER A 378 7.29 -0.50 2.08
C SER A 378 5.96 0.07 1.61
N GLY A 379 5.81 0.57 0.37
CA GLY A 379 6.74 0.66 -0.75
C GLY A 379 6.41 1.86 -1.65
N PHE A 380 7.04 1.96 -2.83
CA PHE A 380 6.93 3.15 -3.68
C PHE A 380 5.73 3.12 -4.63
N ASN A 381 5.64 2.09 -5.47
CA ASN A 381 4.80 2.07 -6.68
C ASN A 381 3.99 0.76 -6.82
N GLU A 382 3.39 0.25 -5.75
CA GLU A 382 2.63 -1.02 -5.77
C GLU A 382 1.18 -0.81 -6.23
N HIS A 383 1.01 -0.40 -7.48
CA HIS A 383 -0.31 -0.05 -8.03
C HIS A 383 -1.16 -1.24 -8.43
N ALA A 384 -0.55 -2.40 -8.66
CA ALA A 384 -1.24 -3.56 -9.18
C ALA A 384 -0.92 -4.81 -8.38
N SER A 385 -1.94 -5.63 -8.15
CA SER A 385 -1.76 -6.93 -7.53
C SER A 385 -2.80 -7.94 -8.01
N GLY A 386 -2.52 -9.21 -7.72
CA GLY A 386 -3.39 -10.32 -8.05
C GLY A 386 -4.56 -10.48 -7.09
N ARG A 387 -5.54 -11.29 -7.53
CA ARG A 387 -6.64 -11.79 -6.72
C ARG A 387 -6.64 -13.32 -6.70
N TRP A 388 -7.05 -13.90 -5.59
CA TRP A 388 -6.91 -15.33 -5.35
C TRP A 388 -8.15 -15.87 -4.65
N ASP A 389 -8.34 -17.17 -4.75
CA ASP A 389 -9.28 -17.84 -3.85
C ASP A 389 -8.77 -17.68 -2.42
N SER A 390 -9.71 -17.51 -1.50
CA SER A 390 -9.35 -17.29 -0.10
C SER A 390 -8.72 -18.54 0.53
N ALA A 391 -7.64 -18.32 1.27
CA ALA A 391 -7.01 -19.32 2.13
C ALA A 391 -7.93 -19.79 3.28
N TYR A 392 -9.02 -19.05 3.59
CA TYR A 392 -10.01 -19.44 4.60
C TYR A 392 -11.05 -20.45 4.09
N GLY A 393 -10.98 -20.88 2.83
CA GLY A 393 -11.94 -21.80 2.23
C GLY A 393 -13.35 -21.20 2.10
N HIS A 394 -14.37 -22.06 2.10
CA HIS A 394 -15.78 -21.67 1.97
C HIS A 394 -16.37 -21.12 3.28
N LEU A 395 -15.89 -19.97 3.75
CA LEU A 395 -16.67 -19.17 4.69
C LEU A 395 -17.88 -18.58 3.93
N PRO A 396 -19.12 -18.77 4.41
CA PRO A 396 -20.29 -18.13 3.82
C PRO A 396 -20.09 -16.61 3.72
N ASN A 397 -20.37 -16.06 2.53
CA ASN A 397 -20.34 -14.64 2.20
C ASN A 397 -19.00 -13.96 2.48
N LEU A 398 -17.92 -14.66 2.16
CA LEU A 398 -16.58 -14.12 2.12
C LEU A 398 -16.39 -13.21 0.91
N TYR A 399 -16.74 -11.94 1.06
CA TYR A 399 -16.60 -10.94 0.01
C TYR A 399 -15.52 -9.90 0.35
N ALA A 400 -14.83 -9.44 -0.68
CA ALA A 400 -14.04 -8.22 -0.61
C ALA A 400 -14.93 -7.04 -0.18
N SER A 401 -14.41 -6.20 0.72
CA SER A 401 -15.14 -5.14 1.39
C SER A 401 -15.70 -4.13 0.40
N GLY A 402 -17.01 -3.90 0.41
CA GLY A 402 -17.68 -3.05 -0.58
C GLY A 402 -18.02 -3.75 -1.89
N LEU A 403 -17.74 -5.05 -2.04
CA LEU A 403 -18.06 -5.83 -3.24
C LEU A 403 -18.98 -7.01 -2.91
N GLU A 404 -19.75 -6.88 -1.84
CA GLU A 404 -20.61 -7.94 -1.32
C GLU A 404 -21.70 -8.40 -2.29
N TYR A 405 -21.97 -7.60 -3.34
CA TYR A 405 -22.95 -7.88 -4.39
C TYR A 405 -22.33 -8.08 -5.76
N ASP A 406 -21.01 -8.06 -5.87
CA ASP A 406 -20.33 -8.31 -7.12
C ASP A 406 -20.07 -9.82 -7.27
N ALA A 407 -20.37 -10.37 -8.44
CA ALA A 407 -20.16 -11.80 -8.72
C ALA A 407 -18.69 -12.22 -8.57
N HIS A 408 -17.75 -11.28 -8.71
CA HIS A 408 -16.32 -11.49 -8.52
C HIS A 408 -15.78 -11.06 -7.15
N GLY A 409 -16.64 -10.57 -6.26
CA GLY A 409 -16.27 -10.14 -4.92
C GLY A 409 -15.79 -11.28 -4.01
N VAL A 410 -15.97 -12.55 -4.41
CA VAL A 410 -15.54 -13.73 -3.65
C VAL A 410 -14.03 -13.98 -3.68
N LYS A 411 -13.35 -13.54 -4.74
CA LYS A 411 -11.88 -13.60 -4.83
C LYS A 411 -11.28 -12.45 -4.03
N GLN A 412 -10.24 -12.73 -3.26
CA GLN A 412 -9.60 -11.78 -2.36
C GLN A 412 -8.35 -11.17 -2.98
N PHE A 413 -8.15 -9.88 -2.77
CA PHE A 413 -6.97 -9.18 -3.24
C PHE A 413 -5.83 -9.35 -2.24
N ILE A 414 -4.62 -9.57 -2.76
CA ILE A 414 -3.40 -9.65 -1.96
C ILE A 414 -2.60 -8.36 -2.18
N ASP A 415 -1.86 -7.90 -1.17
CA ASP A 415 -0.92 -6.76 -1.18
C ASP A 415 -1.52 -5.35 -1.37
N GLY A 416 -2.62 -5.21 -2.11
CA GLY A 416 -3.32 -3.95 -2.35
C GLY A 416 -4.84 -4.12 -2.42
N TYR A 417 -5.59 -3.09 -2.01
CA TYR A 417 -7.03 -2.98 -2.26
C TYR A 417 -7.49 -1.51 -2.31
N GLY A 418 -7.74 -1.03 -3.53
CA GLY A 418 -7.96 0.39 -3.78
C GLY A 418 -6.77 1.26 -3.34
N ALA A 419 -6.97 2.58 -3.26
CA ALA A 419 -5.89 3.48 -2.87
C ALA A 419 -5.61 3.50 -1.34
N GLU A 420 -6.54 2.99 -0.53
CA GLU A 420 -6.48 3.02 0.95
C GLU A 420 -5.74 1.84 1.55
N PHE A 421 -5.89 0.62 1.02
CA PHE A 421 -5.33 -0.60 1.62
C PHE A 421 -4.18 -1.15 0.77
N THR A 422 -3.31 -0.25 0.35
CA THR A 422 -2.11 -0.53 -0.44
C THR A 422 -0.90 0.08 0.25
N ARG A 423 0.26 -0.54 0.04
CA ARG A 423 1.57 -0.04 0.47
C ARG A 423 2.13 1.04 -0.45
N ASP A 424 1.47 1.29 -1.56
CA ASP A 424 1.85 2.31 -2.54
C ASP A 424 1.91 3.73 -1.97
N LEU A 425 2.96 4.46 -2.34
CA LEU A 425 3.23 5.84 -1.90
C LEU A 425 3.35 6.83 -3.06
N GLU A 426 3.36 6.38 -4.31
CA GLU A 426 3.34 7.27 -5.45
C GLU A 426 2.08 8.16 -5.39
N PRO A 427 2.15 9.44 -5.80
CA PRO A 427 0.96 10.26 -5.94
C PRO A 427 -0.11 9.60 -6.81
N THR A 428 -1.36 9.63 -6.36
CA THR A 428 -2.50 8.97 -7.01
C THR A 428 -3.60 9.96 -7.36
N HIS A 429 -4.51 9.60 -8.26
CA HIS A 429 -5.69 10.43 -8.52
C HIS A 429 -6.61 10.59 -7.30
N GLU A 430 -6.61 9.62 -6.40
CA GLU A 430 -7.47 9.56 -5.22
C GLU A 430 -7.00 10.49 -4.11
N TYR A 431 -5.69 10.55 -3.89
CA TYR A 431 -5.10 11.27 -2.75
C TYR A 431 -4.12 12.36 -3.15
N GLY A 432 -3.91 12.59 -4.45
CA GLY A 432 -2.89 13.50 -4.95
C GLY A 432 -1.51 13.13 -4.39
N SER A 433 -0.75 14.14 -3.98
CA SER A 433 0.57 13.96 -3.37
C SER A 433 0.55 13.69 -1.87
N LEU A 434 -0.60 13.62 -1.20
CA LEU A 434 -0.72 13.60 0.28
C LEU A 434 0.24 12.61 0.95
N TYR A 435 0.24 11.35 0.51
CA TYR A 435 1.05 10.30 1.12
C TYR A 435 2.53 10.37 0.73
N TRP A 436 2.81 10.86 -0.47
CA TRP A 436 4.17 11.13 -0.90
C TRP A 436 4.79 12.28 -0.09
N ASP A 437 4.03 13.35 0.12
CA ASP A 437 4.43 14.52 0.92
C ASP A 437 4.64 14.15 2.39
N LEU A 438 3.75 13.32 2.95
CA LEU A 438 3.93 12.75 4.28
C LEU A 438 5.21 11.92 4.38
N THR A 439 5.48 11.05 3.40
CA THR A 439 6.69 10.23 3.36
C THR A 439 7.94 11.10 3.33
N ARG A 440 7.96 12.14 2.49
CA ARG A 440 9.05 13.12 2.46
C ARG A 440 9.22 13.84 3.80
N SER A 441 8.13 14.29 4.43
CA SER A 441 8.18 14.88 5.77
C SER A 441 8.78 13.91 6.80
N CYS A 442 8.39 12.64 6.78
CA CYS A 442 8.91 11.63 7.69
C CYS A 442 10.39 11.29 7.45
N ILE A 443 10.83 11.16 6.20
CA ILE A 443 12.24 10.93 5.87
C ILE A 443 13.09 12.14 6.27
N ASN A 444 12.61 13.36 6.00
CA ASN A 444 13.27 14.58 6.45
C ASN A 444 13.42 14.59 7.99
N ARG A 445 12.39 14.20 8.74
CA ARG A 445 12.45 14.04 10.20
C ARG A 445 13.47 12.98 10.64
N TYR A 446 13.50 11.84 9.94
CA TYR A 446 14.40 10.73 10.23
C TYR A 446 15.87 11.15 10.06
N LYS A 447 16.19 11.78 8.93
CA LYS A 447 17.55 12.20 8.57
C LYS A 447 18.02 13.44 9.35
N SER A 448 17.18 14.47 9.48
CA SER A 448 17.59 15.75 10.07
C SER A 448 17.40 15.84 11.59
N GLY A 449 16.56 15.00 12.18
CA GLY A 449 16.22 15.15 13.59
C GLY A 449 15.23 16.29 13.89
N THR A 450 14.62 16.94 12.90
CA THR A 450 13.66 18.05 13.09
C THR A 450 12.28 17.75 12.49
N CYS A 451 11.21 18.15 13.18
CA CYS A 451 9.85 18.06 12.64
C CYS A 451 9.59 19.25 11.71
N GLY A 452 9.15 18.97 10.48
CA GLY A 452 8.80 19.99 9.50
C GLY A 452 7.74 19.48 8.54
N ALA A 453 6.75 20.33 8.26
CA ALA A 453 5.70 20.01 7.30
C ALA A 453 6.23 20.11 5.85
N VAL A 454 5.88 19.14 5.02
CA VAL A 454 6.12 19.17 3.56
C VAL A 454 4.76 19.14 2.89
N GLY A 455 4.48 20.08 1.98
CA GLY A 455 3.16 20.18 1.33
C GLY A 455 2.00 20.41 2.32
N GLY A 456 2.27 21.00 3.49
CA GLY A 456 1.27 21.17 4.56
C GLY A 456 1.02 19.92 5.41
N VAL A 457 1.76 18.83 5.19
CA VAL A 457 1.62 17.56 5.93
C VAL A 457 2.80 17.37 6.88
N ASP A 458 2.50 17.11 8.16
CA ASP A 458 3.50 16.92 9.21
C ASP A 458 3.52 15.47 9.71
N CYS A 459 4.70 14.82 9.61
CA CYS A 459 4.94 13.48 10.14
C CYS A 459 4.78 13.39 11.67
N CYS A 460 5.08 14.45 12.39
CA CYS A 460 5.08 14.45 13.85
C CYS A 460 3.67 14.64 14.45
N ASN A 461 2.70 15.08 13.65
CA ASN A 461 1.32 15.22 14.09
C ASN A 461 0.55 13.90 13.95
N LEU A 462 0.34 13.21 15.08
CA LEU A 462 -0.44 11.98 15.17
C LEU A 462 -1.96 12.19 15.22
N GLY A 463 -2.43 13.44 15.16
CA GLY A 463 -3.86 13.74 15.13
C GLY A 463 -4.57 13.05 13.97
N HIS A 464 -5.74 12.50 14.25
CA HIS A 464 -6.62 11.85 13.28
C HIS A 464 -8.08 12.09 13.66
N ASP A 465 -8.96 11.86 12.70
CA ASP A 465 -10.41 12.01 12.84
C ASP A 465 -11.15 10.68 12.68
N TYR A 466 -10.51 9.56 13.04
CA TYR A 466 -11.13 8.24 13.15
C TYR A 466 -11.48 7.85 14.58
N VAL A 467 -12.45 6.96 14.71
CA VAL A 467 -12.82 6.30 15.94
C VAL A 467 -13.19 4.83 15.71
N ASN A 468 -12.79 3.96 16.64
CA ASN A 468 -13.26 2.59 16.68
C ASN A 468 -14.70 2.56 17.17
N VAL A 469 -15.59 1.89 16.43
CA VAL A 469 -16.97 1.68 16.85
C VAL A 469 -17.13 0.22 17.30
N HIS A 470 -17.24 0.04 18.62
CA HIS A 470 -17.48 -1.23 19.25
C HIS A 470 -18.96 -1.59 19.17
N SER A 471 -19.23 -2.86 18.95
CA SER A 471 -20.59 -3.39 18.87
C SER A 471 -20.84 -4.41 19.96
N LEU A 472 -22.00 -4.29 20.62
CA LEU A 472 -22.40 -5.17 21.71
C LEU A 472 -23.78 -5.75 21.42
N ALA A 473 -23.97 -6.97 21.90
CA ALA A 473 -25.22 -7.71 21.80
C ALA A 473 -25.56 -8.33 23.16
N GLU A 474 -26.83 -8.35 23.50
CA GLU A 474 -27.33 -9.07 24.68
C GLU A 474 -27.14 -10.59 24.49
N VAL A 475 -26.61 -11.27 25.50
CA VAL A 475 -26.40 -12.72 25.47
C VAL A 475 -27.76 -13.41 25.53
N ASN A 476 -28.09 -14.14 24.47
CA ASN A 476 -29.38 -14.80 24.35
C ASN A 476 -29.40 -16.10 25.17
N GLN A 477 -30.22 -16.19 26.23
CA GLN A 477 -30.33 -17.39 27.07
C GLN A 477 -31.11 -18.57 26.41
N GLY A 478 -31.16 -18.68 25.07
CA GLY A 478 -31.80 -19.86 24.46
C GLY A 478 -32.03 -19.91 22.94
N ASN A 479 -32.11 -18.77 22.21
CA ASN A 479 -32.64 -18.78 20.82
C ASN A 479 -31.73 -18.13 19.75
N GLY A 480 -30.42 -17.99 19.98
CA GLY A 480 -29.43 -17.65 18.93
C GLY A 480 -29.41 -16.21 18.38
N PHE A 481 -30.44 -15.37 18.61
CA PHE A 481 -30.47 -13.95 18.19
C PHE A 481 -30.64 -12.96 19.36
N ALA A 482 -29.67 -12.08 19.60
CA ALA A 482 -29.72 -11.12 20.71
C ALA A 482 -30.92 -10.15 20.59
N PHE A 483 -31.63 -9.91 21.70
CA PHE A 483 -32.80 -9.02 21.71
C PHE A 483 -32.42 -7.54 21.71
N LYS A 484 -31.19 -7.19 22.08
CA LYS A 484 -30.69 -5.81 22.13
C LYS A 484 -29.29 -5.74 21.54
N HIS A 485 -29.08 -4.68 20.76
CA HIS A 485 -27.78 -4.30 20.25
C HIS A 485 -27.53 -2.84 20.56
N PHE A 486 -26.27 -2.48 20.79
CA PHE A 486 -25.86 -1.09 20.73
C PHE A 486 -24.43 -0.98 20.26
N VAL A 487 -24.07 0.22 19.84
CA VAL A 487 -22.69 0.58 19.50
C VAL A 487 -22.17 1.66 20.43
N SER A 488 -20.87 1.68 20.64
CA SER A 488 -20.18 2.69 21.42
C SER A 488 -18.79 2.97 20.86
N VAL A 489 -18.33 4.20 21.04
CA VAL A 489 -16.97 4.63 20.75
C VAL A 489 -16.09 4.70 22.01
N SER A 490 -16.62 4.27 23.15
CA SER A 490 -15.98 4.42 24.46
C SER A 490 -15.73 3.06 25.10
N ARG A 491 -14.44 2.69 25.24
CA ARG A 491 -14.06 1.48 25.98
C ARG A 491 -14.51 1.50 27.43
N SER A 492 -14.47 2.66 28.07
CA SER A 492 -14.96 2.83 29.44
C SER A 492 -16.47 2.62 29.56
N GLU A 493 -17.24 3.02 28.53
CA GLU A 493 -18.68 2.79 28.51
C GLU A 493 -19.00 1.29 28.37
N ILE A 494 -18.29 0.57 27.51
CA ILE A 494 -18.61 -0.85 27.24
C ILE A 494 -18.05 -1.80 28.30
N SER A 495 -17.02 -1.39 29.05
CA SER A 495 -16.35 -2.27 30.03
C SER A 495 -17.29 -2.88 31.07
N PRO A 496 -18.23 -2.12 31.69
CA PRO A 496 -19.20 -2.71 32.63
C PRO A 496 -20.12 -3.74 31.96
N PHE A 497 -20.55 -3.50 30.71
CA PHE A 497 -21.39 -4.44 29.97
C PHE A 497 -20.64 -5.75 29.70
N LEU A 498 -19.40 -5.66 29.23
CA LEU A 498 -18.57 -6.84 28.94
C LEU A 498 -18.17 -7.62 30.21
N SER A 499 -18.26 -7.01 31.39
CA SER A 499 -18.07 -7.71 32.67
C SER A 499 -19.32 -8.46 33.16
N SER A 500 -20.48 -8.21 32.53
CA SER A 500 -21.74 -8.87 32.87
C SER A 500 -21.95 -10.17 32.08
N ILE A 501 -22.76 -11.08 32.61
CA ILE A 501 -23.20 -12.29 31.87
C ILE A 501 -24.26 -12.00 30.80
N TYR A 502 -24.78 -10.77 30.76
CA TYR A 502 -25.92 -10.39 29.92
C TYR A 502 -25.50 -9.76 28.60
N TRP A 503 -24.24 -9.36 28.44
CA TRP A 503 -23.75 -8.70 27.24
C TRP A 503 -22.46 -9.34 26.75
N ARG A 504 -22.31 -9.36 25.44
CA ARG A 504 -21.08 -9.76 24.77
C ARG A 504 -20.71 -8.74 23.72
N ALA A 505 -19.42 -8.67 23.40
CA ALA A 505 -18.99 -8.02 22.17
C ALA A 505 -19.49 -8.83 20.96
N VAL A 506 -19.92 -8.13 19.91
CA VAL A 506 -20.05 -8.72 18.58
C VAL A 506 -18.70 -8.60 17.90
N CYS A 507 -18.12 -9.73 17.55
CA CYS A 507 -16.74 -9.79 17.07
C CYS A 507 -16.65 -9.58 15.57
N ASN A 508 -15.44 -9.23 15.10
CA ASN A 508 -15.10 -9.37 13.71
C ASN A 508 -15.12 -10.85 13.33
N ARG A 509 -15.72 -11.18 12.19
CA ARG A 509 -15.79 -12.56 11.72
C ARG A 509 -14.47 -13.05 11.13
N PHE A 510 -13.72 -12.16 10.50
CA PHE A 510 -12.52 -12.53 9.76
C PHE A 510 -11.35 -12.78 10.71
N PRO A 511 -10.66 -13.94 10.57
CA PRO A 511 -9.42 -14.19 11.28
C PRO A 511 -8.44 -13.05 11.07
N GLY A 512 -7.73 -12.69 12.13
CA GLY A 512 -6.80 -11.58 12.10
C GLY A 512 -6.59 -11.02 13.49
N THR A 513 -5.76 -10.00 13.58
CA THR A 513 -5.45 -9.36 14.84
C THR A 513 -5.92 -7.93 14.79
N ASN A 514 -6.78 -7.55 15.73
CA ASN A 514 -7.39 -6.24 15.72
C ASN A 514 -7.72 -5.81 17.16
N ASP A 515 -8.03 -4.52 17.32
CA ASP A 515 -8.58 -3.94 18.54
C ASP A 515 -9.97 -4.49 18.90
N PHE A 516 -10.60 -5.21 17.97
CA PHE A 516 -11.86 -5.91 18.14
C PHE A 516 -11.65 -7.41 18.35
N CYS A 517 -12.54 -8.05 19.11
CA CYS A 517 -12.53 -9.51 19.24
C CYS A 517 -12.79 -10.18 17.88
N VAL A 518 -12.36 -11.44 17.73
CA VAL A 518 -12.52 -12.24 16.52
C VAL A 518 -13.29 -13.52 16.82
N ASN A 519 -14.34 -13.80 16.04
CA ASN A 519 -15.13 -15.03 16.13
C ASN A 519 -15.70 -15.39 14.75
N THR A 520 -15.18 -16.46 14.15
CA THR A 520 -15.58 -16.92 12.80
C THR A 520 -17.02 -17.43 12.72
N GLY A 521 -17.61 -17.77 13.87
CA GLY A 521 -19.01 -18.17 14.01
C GLY A 521 -19.99 -17.00 14.12
N GLU A 522 -19.53 -15.74 14.11
CA GLU A 522 -20.45 -14.60 14.09
C GLU A 522 -21.31 -14.64 12.81
N PRO A 523 -22.62 -14.38 12.95
CA PRO A 523 -23.54 -14.42 11.83
C PRO A 523 -23.19 -13.36 10.78
N GLU A 524 -23.43 -13.77 9.56
CA GLU A 524 -23.07 -13.09 8.32
C GLU A 524 -23.53 -11.65 8.18
N TYR A 525 -24.76 -11.34 8.63
CA TYR A 525 -25.43 -10.06 8.36
C TYR A 525 -25.44 -9.09 9.55
N GLN A 526 -24.56 -9.24 10.54
CA GLN A 526 -24.82 -8.63 11.84
C GLN A 526 -23.69 -7.78 12.37
N ALA A 527 -24.07 -6.57 12.75
CA ALA A 527 -23.68 -5.82 13.93
C ALA A 527 -22.20 -5.85 14.33
N GLY A 528 -21.30 -6.13 13.39
CA GLY A 528 -19.88 -6.20 13.64
C GLY A 528 -19.33 -4.82 13.98
N PRO A 529 -18.11 -4.77 14.51
CA PRO A 529 -17.42 -3.50 14.72
C PRO A 529 -17.01 -2.90 13.37
N PHE A 530 -16.78 -1.59 13.37
CA PHE A 530 -16.34 -0.82 12.20
C PHE A 530 -15.52 0.40 12.65
N ILE A 531 -14.84 1.05 11.70
CA ILE A 531 -14.18 2.33 11.95
C ILE A 531 -15.02 3.44 11.29
N ALA A 532 -15.24 4.52 12.02
CA ALA A 532 -15.98 5.69 11.57
C ALA A 532 -15.17 6.98 11.79
N PHE A 533 -15.69 8.11 11.36
CA PHE A 533 -15.07 9.39 11.64
C PHE A 533 -15.50 9.93 13.01
N SER A 534 -14.55 10.46 13.79
CA SER A 534 -14.79 11.08 15.10
C SER A 534 -15.24 12.53 15.02
N ALA A 535 -15.07 13.18 13.87
CA ALA A 535 -15.35 14.60 13.68
C ALA A 535 -16.16 14.90 12.41
N ALA A 536 -16.92 15.99 12.45
CA ALA A 536 -17.63 16.54 11.30
C ALA A 536 -16.66 16.88 10.15
N GLY A 537 -17.18 16.94 8.93
CA GLY A 537 -16.41 17.27 7.74
C GLY A 537 -17.27 17.25 6.50
N THR A 538 -16.73 17.78 5.40
CA THR A 538 -17.40 17.79 4.10
C THR A 538 -17.77 16.37 3.68
N GLY A 539 -19.03 16.17 3.25
CA GLY A 539 -19.52 14.87 2.82
C GLY A 539 -19.65 13.85 3.96
N ARG A 540 -19.79 14.29 5.21
CA ARG A 540 -20.03 13.42 6.36
C ARG A 540 -21.41 13.61 6.97
N THR A 541 -22.05 12.51 7.33
CA THR A 541 -23.36 12.48 8.00
C THR A 541 -23.16 12.14 9.47
N ALA A 542 -23.74 12.94 10.37
CA ALA A 542 -23.74 12.67 11.81
C ALA A 542 -24.65 11.48 12.14
N VAL A 543 -24.17 10.56 12.97
CA VAL A 543 -24.93 9.41 13.45
C VAL A 543 -25.03 9.45 14.97
N TYR A 544 -26.25 9.29 15.47
CA TYR A 544 -26.61 9.34 16.87
C TYR A 544 -27.05 7.97 17.37
N ARG A 545 -26.97 7.75 18.68
CA ARG A 545 -27.55 6.57 19.33
C ARG A 545 -28.73 6.99 20.19
N CYS A 546 -29.92 6.56 19.79
CA CYS A 546 -31.13 6.66 20.60
C CYS A 546 -31.17 5.50 21.61
N TYR A 547 -31.79 5.72 22.77
CA TYR A 547 -32.07 4.73 23.80
C TYR A 547 -33.52 4.84 24.24
N ASN A 548 -34.36 3.85 23.99
CA ASN A 548 -35.74 3.87 24.43
C ASN A 548 -35.86 3.35 25.87
N THR A 549 -36.14 4.23 26.82
CA THR A 549 -36.28 3.90 28.25
C THR A 549 -37.44 2.95 28.54
N ASN A 550 -38.47 2.92 27.69
CA ASN A 550 -39.66 2.09 27.91
C ASN A 550 -39.39 0.59 27.68
N ASN A 551 -38.39 0.25 26.88
CA ASN A 551 -38.06 -1.14 26.56
C ASN A 551 -36.56 -1.47 26.66
N GLY A 552 -35.74 -0.50 27.05
CA GLY A 552 -34.30 -0.62 27.22
C GLY A 552 -33.52 -0.90 25.93
N LYS A 553 -34.05 -0.51 24.75
CA LYS A 553 -33.44 -0.81 23.45
C LYS A 553 -32.70 0.40 22.89
N HIS A 554 -31.56 0.15 22.23
CA HIS A 554 -30.83 1.19 21.50
C HIS A 554 -31.06 1.05 20.00
N PHE A 555 -30.92 2.16 19.29
CA PHE A 555 -30.88 2.18 17.84
C PHE A 555 -30.11 3.39 17.33
N LEU A 556 -29.56 3.28 16.12
CA LEU A 556 -28.84 4.37 15.47
C LEU A 556 -29.81 5.28 14.71
N SER A 557 -29.52 6.58 14.61
CA SER A 557 -30.35 7.54 13.88
C SER A 557 -29.50 8.63 13.24
N ILE A 558 -29.92 9.09 12.06
CA ILE A 558 -29.41 10.31 11.41
C ILE A 558 -30.39 11.50 11.57
N ASN A 559 -31.53 11.27 12.20
CA ASN A 559 -32.56 12.28 12.49
C ASN A 559 -33.08 12.09 13.92
N PRO A 560 -32.23 12.30 14.93
CA PRO A 560 -32.54 11.94 16.31
C PRO A 560 -33.72 12.74 16.88
N GLN A 561 -34.00 13.94 16.37
CA GLN A 561 -35.12 14.76 16.81
C GLN A 561 -36.48 14.18 16.42
N ALA A 562 -36.56 13.51 15.27
CA ALA A 562 -37.80 12.89 14.81
C ALA A 562 -37.95 11.44 15.32
N GLU A 563 -36.84 10.74 15.54
CA GLU A 563 -36.86 9.30 15.78
C GLU A 563 -36.59 8.91 17.25
N CYS A 564 -35.74 9.65 17.98
CA CYS A 564 -35.46 9.29 19.36
C CYS A 564 -36.64 9.71 20.27
N PRO A 565 -37.14 8.83 21.15
CA PRO A 565 -38.09 9.26 22.18
C PRO A 565 -37.43 10.32 23.10
N ALA A 566 -38.21 11.20 23.71
CA ALA A 566 -37.69 12.14 24.71
C ALA A 566 -37.60 11.46 26.10
N PRO A 567 -36.54 11.64 26.90
CA PRO A 567 -35.27 12.36 26.65
C PRO A 567 -34.14 11.35 26.35
N ALA A 568 -34.06 10.85 25.12
CA ALA A 568 -33.45 9.54 24.91
C ALA A 568 -32.37 9.47 23.82
N ILE A 569 -31.66 10.58 23.56
CA ILE A 569 -30.37 10.52 22.86
C ILE A 569 -29.27 10.22 23.88
N THR A 570 -28.61 9.07 23.76
CA THR A 570 -27.52 8.72 24.67
C THR A 570 -26.31 9.62 24.39
N GLY A 571 -25.91 10.45 25.34
CA GLY A 571 -24.87 11.47 25.14
C GLY A 571 -25.39 12.87 24.77
N GLY A 572 -26.70 13.10 24.84
CA GLY A 572 -27.32 14.42 24.57
C GLY A 572 -27.36 14.75 23.07
N SER A 573 -27.10 16.00 22.69
CA SER A 573 -27.12 16.46 21.30
C SER A 573 -25.84 16.16 20.51
N THR A 574 -24.89 15.42 21.08
CA THR A 574 -23.60 15.11 20.47
C THR A 574 -23.71 13.86 19.58
N PRO A 575 -23.28 13.91 18.31
CA PRO A 575 -23.17 12.71 17.47
C PRO A 575 -22.25 11.67 18.11
N LEU A 576 -22.58 10.39 17.95
CA LEU A 576 -21.72 9.30 18.40
C LEU A 576 -20.49 9.16 17.49
N PHE A 577 -20.69 9.31 16.18
CA PHE A 577 -19.66 9.33 15.14
C PHE A 577 -20.23 9.93 13.84
N TYR A 578 -19.41 10.01 12.80
CA TYR A 578 -19.79 10.45 11.47
C TYR A 578 -19.44 9.39 10.42
N VAL A 579 -20.27 9.28 9.39
CA VAL A 579 -20.09 8.34 8.26
C VAL A 579 -19.89 9.10 6.95
N SER A 580 -19.21 8.50 5.98
CA SER A 580 -19.07 9.09 4.65
C SER A 580 -20.41 9.07 3.90
N ALA A 581 -20.76 10.14 3.19
CA ALA A 581 -21.93 10.18 2.32
C ALA A 581 -21.73 9.39 1.01
N SER A 582 -20.47 9.12 0.64
CA SER A 582 -20.11 8.43 -0.60
C SER A 582 -19.22 7.23 -0.36
N LYS A 583 -19.46 6.15 -1.10
CA LYS A 583 -18.63 4.95 -1.10
C LYS A 583 -17.29 5.20 -1.81
N ASN A 584 -16.18 4.77 -1.21
CA ASN A 584 -14.84 4.85 -1.80
C ASN A 584 -13.91 3.80 -1.17
N GLY A 585 -12.62 3.80 -1.56
CA GLY A 585 -11.63 2.88 -0.97
C GLY A 585 -11.41 3.05 0.54
N GLU A 586 -11.59 4.25 1.09
CA GLU A 586 -11.44 4.53 2.53
C GLU A 586 -12.61 3.97 3.36
N THR A 587 -13.82 4.11 2.83
CA THR A 587 -15.09 3.73 3.46
C THR A 587 -15.92 2.89 2.48
N PRO A 588 -15.54 1.63 2.22
CA PRO A 588 -16.17 0.84 1.17
C PRO A 588 -17.51 0.22 1.58
N ARG A 589 -17.82 0.16 2.89
CA ARG A 589 -18.95 -0.62 3.42
C ARG A 589 -20.09 0.28 3.88
N ALA A 590 -21.30 0.04 3.40
CA ALA A 590 -22.47 0.80 3.81
C ALA A 590 -22.91 0.44 5.24
N LEU A 591 -23.24 1.44 6.06
CA LEU A 591 -23.84 1.28 7.39
C LEU A 591 -25.37 1.39 7.28
N ARG A 592 -26.09 0.39 7.80
CA ARG A 592 -27.56 0.32 7.77
C ARG A 592 -28.14 0.10 9.15
N ARG A 593 -29.37 0.58 9.36
CA ARG A 593 -30.22 0.19 10.48
C ARG A 593 -31.21 -0.88 10.04
N CYS A 594 -31.21 -1.97 10.79
CA CYS A 594 -32.11 -3.10 10.62
C CYS A 594 -33.06 -3.18 11.82
N TYR A 595 -34.25 -3.75 11.60
CA TYR A 595 -35.32 -3.90 12.55
C TYR A 595 -35.91 -5.31 12.50
N HIS A 596 -35.79 -6.03 13.61
CA HIS A 596 -36.31 -7.39 13.74
C HIS A 596 -37.75 -7.37 14.26
N ARG A 597 -38.73 -7.53 13.35
CA ARG A 597 -40.17 -7.43 13.67
C ARG A 597 -40.63 -8.30 14.86
N THR A 598 -40.19 -9.57 14.92
CA THR A 598 -40.59 -10.50 15.99
C THR A 598 -40.15 -10.04 17.38
N TYR A 599 -39.00 -9.37 17.47
CA TYR A 599 -38.40 -8.97 18.74
C TYR A 599 -38.55 -7.47 19.01
N GLY A 600 -39.06 -6.72 18.04
CA GLY A 600 -39.20 -5.26 18.07
C GLY A 600 -37.89 -4.57 18.41
N SER A 601 -36.76 -5.05 17.87
CA SER A 601 -35.41 -4.58 18.21
C SER A 601 -34.66 -4.13 16.97
N HIS A 602 -33.83 -3.10 17.15
CA HIS A 602 -32.94 -2.61 16.12
C HIS A 602 -31.53 -3.18 16.29
N PHE A 603 -30.85 -3.32 15.16
CA PHE A 603 -29.43 -3.63 15.08
C PHE A 603 -28.86 -2.92 13.85
N HIS A 604 -27.54 -2.96 13.66
CA HIS A 604 -26.90 -2.43 12.46
C HIS A 604 -26.33 -3.53 11.59
N ALA A 605 -26.18 -3.24 10.30
CA ALA A 605 -25.44 -4.06 9.36
C ALA A 605 -24.37 -3.20 8.66
N VAL A 606 -23.23 -3.82 8.35
CA VAL A 606 -22.10 -3.18 7.68
C VAL A 606 -21.78 -3.96 6.40
N GLY A 607 -21.76 -3.27 5.26
CA GLY A 607 -21.52 -3.86 3.93
C GLY A 607 -22.78 -4.54 3.37
N LEU A 608 -23.20 -5.62 4.03
CA LEU A 608 -24.38 -6.39 3.65
C LEU A 608 -25.71 -5.68 4.02
N ARG A 609 -26.78 -6.07 3.32
CA ARG A 609 -28.17 -5.65 3.56
C ARG A 609 -28.70 -6.33 4.80
N CYS A 610 -29.70 -5.71 5.40
CA CYS A 610 -30.48 -6.35 6.44
C CYS A 610 -31.16 -7.61 5.87
N PRO A 611 -31.40 -8.65 6.69
CA PRO A 611 -32.28 -9.75 6.32
C PRO A 611 -33.59 -9.26 5.68
N THR A 612 -34.12 -9.98 4.70
CA THR A 612 -35.32 -9.57 3.95
C THR A 612 -36.46 -9.15 4.88
N GLY A 613 -37.04 -7.97 4.64
CA GLY A 613 -38.16 -7.43 5.43
C GLY A 613 -37.76 -6.75 6.75
N THR A 614 -36.47 -6.63 7.04
CA THR A 614 -35.92 -6.02 8.26
C THR A 614 -35.20 -4.69 8.02
N GLU A 615 -35.00 -4.21 6.79
CA GLU A 615 -34.39 -2.89 6.58
C GLU A 615 -35.40 -1.78 6.95
N ASP A 616 -35.00 -0.91 7.88
CA ASP A 616 -35.87 0.11 8.49
C ASP A 616 -35.66 1.50 7.86
N ALA A 617 -34.49 1.73 7.26
CA ALA A 617 -34.13 2.99 6.62
C ALA A 617 -33.10 2.74 5.50
N PRO A 618 -32.95 3.68 4.53
CA PRO A 618 -31.81 3.68 3.62
C PRO A 618 -30.46 3.68 4.38
N PRO A 619 -29.35 3.28 3.73
CA PRO A 619 -28.03 3.35 4.35
C PRO A 619 -27.73 4.74 4.89
N PHE A 620 -27.22 4.81 6.12
CA PHE A 620 -26.84 6.07 6.77
C PHE A 620 -25.62 6.73 6.12
N GLY A 621 -24.78 5.91 5.49
CA GLY A 621 -23.56 6.30 4.81
C GLY A 621 -22.60 5.11 4.76
N PHE A 622 -21.32 5.40 4.63
CA PHE A 622 -20.27 4.40 4.47
C PHE A 622 -19.21 4.52 5.56
N VAL A 623 -18.69 3.36 5.96
CA VAL A 623 -17.74 3.15 7.05
C VAL A 623 -16.60 2.26 6.58
N LYS A 624 -15.53 2.23 7.37
CA LYS A 624 -14.37 1.38 7.13
C LYS A 624 -14.56 0.01 7.77
#